data_AF-T2M7H1-F1
#
_entry.id   AF-T2M7H1-F1
#
_cell.length_a   1.000
_cell.length_b   1.000
_cell.length_c   1.000
_cell.angle_alpha   90.00
_cell.angle_beta   90.00
_cell.angle_gamma   90.00
#
_symmetry.space_group_name_H-M   'P 1'
#
loop_
_entity.id
_entity.type
_entity.pdbx_description
1 polymer ?
#
loop_
_entity_poly.entity_id
_entity_poly.type
_entity_poly.pdbx_seq_one_letter_code
_entity_poly.pdbx_strand_id
1 'polypeptide(L)'
;MVPFMSTILGDIIEDLLSRFILKDVLKKCDALYQLLQLDLNDKNIRKPPADFDIGFASRLKLDQANLSSTDCRVVAFKSEAGEFLAVLLEHIFDKSPLKFSIVRSVISVNPIEMANDSKRKMEMKYIAFYLTVGVVICEYEGLDPTGGVSAQNKLKIVDLFKVEDCGMQSQQDDVIHWNYKGMLLDGHVFDSGKFKATLGHFHVITGVDKGMRGLCVGDKRRMIIHSDWAYGDKGIPGTIPPKATLIFDVELTSIERNGKIENLEDKMKKPPVVSKDNKLKIEITHEAKECPLRSQQDDKIEWYYKGTFLDGTEFHSGMFTATLGHGHVITGVDQGMRGMCVGDKRRLIIHSDWAYGDEGRPGTIPPKATLVFDVEMKNIVRTSTKNEL
;
A
#
# COMPACT_ATOMS: atom_id res chain seq x y z
N MET A 1 2.10 28.03 -30.61
CA MET A 1 1.84 29.13 -29.66
C MET A 1 1.47 28.48 -28.34
N VAL A 2 2.38 28.42 -27.37
CA VAL A 2 2.12 27.85 -26.03
C VAL A 2 1.81 29.05 -25.12
N PRO A 3 0.55 29.49 -24.99
CA PRO A 3 0.27 30.85 -24.51
C PRO A 3 0.14 30.93 -22.98
N PHE A 4 0.33 29.83 -22.25
CA PHE A 4 -0.10 29.74 -20.85
C PHE A 4 0.81 28.90 -19.94
N MET A 5 2.13 29.07 -20.04
CA MET A 5 3.00 28.75 -18.90
C MET A 5 3.25 30.02 -18.09
N SER A 6 3.10 29.94 -16.77
CA SER A 6 3.48 31.05 -15.89
C SER A 6 4.99 31.30 -16.03
N THR A 7 5.41 32.55 -16.01
CA THR A 7 6.84 32.93 -16.05
C THR A 7 7.64 32.20 -14.96
N ILE A 8 7.02 32.02 -13.79
CA ILE A 8 7.57 31.27 -12.65
C ILE A 8 7.91 29.82 -13.01
N LEU A 9 7.05 29.13 -13.77
CA LEU A 9 7.32 27.75 -14.18
C LEU A 9 8.46 27.71 -15.21
N GLY A 10 8.55 28.72 -16.08
CA GLY A 10 9.69 28.89 -16.98
C GLY A 10 11.00 29.08 -16.24
N ASP A 11 11.02 29.95 -15.23
CA ASP A 11 12.20 30.20 -14.39
C ASP A 11 12.65 28.92 -13.65
N ILE A 12 11.69 28.12 -13.16
CA ILE A 12 11.98 26.83 -12.51
C ILE A 12 12.58 25.83 -13.51
N ILE A 13 12.02 25.73 -14.73
CA ILE A 13 12.53 24.83 -15.77
C ILE A 13 13.93 25.25 -16.19
N GLU A 14 14.17 26.55 -16.37
CA GLU A 14 15.48 27.09 -16.72
C GLU A 14 16.51 26.83 -15.61
N ASP A 15 16.15 27.04 -14.33
CA ASP A 15 17.04 26.72 -13.19
C ASP A 15 17.40 25.23 -13.15
N LEU A 16 16.41 24.34 -13.34
CA LEU A 16 16.63 22.90 -13.36
C LEU A 16 17.53 22.46 -14.53
N LEU A 17 17.25 22.96 -15.74
CA LEU A 17 18.08 22.68 -16.92
C LEU A 17 19.51 23.20 -16.73
N SER A 18 19.68 24.37 -16.12
CA SER A 18 21.00 24.99 -15.90
C SER A 18 21.94 24.14 -15.05
N ARG A 19 21.43 23.15 -14.32
CA ARG A 19 22.22 22.25 -13.46
C ARG A 19 23.01 21.23 -14.27
N PHE A 20 22.49 20.77 -15.40
CA PHE A 20 23.09 19.67 -16.18
C PHE A 20 23.20 19.94 -17.70
N ILE A 21 22.60 21.01 -18.22
CA ILE A 21 22.70 21.44 -19.62
C ILE A 21 23.72 22.59 -19.78
N LEU A 22 24.45 22.60 -20.89
CA LEU A 22 25.41 23.64 -21.24
C LEU A 22 24.75 25.02 -21.29
N LYS A 23 25.36 26.01 -20.64
CA LYS A 23 24.84 27.39 -20.58
C LYS A 23 24.67 27.99 -21.98
N ASP A 24 25.52 27.62 -22.93
CA ASP A 24 25.49 28.14 -24.30
C ASP A 24 24.33 27.58 -25.13
N VAL A 25 23.77 26.44 -24.71
CA VAL A 25 22.55 25.87 -25.30
C VAL A 25 21.32 26.61 -24.75
N LEU A 26 21.26 26.83 -23.43
CA LEU A 26 20.14 27.54 -22.79
C LEU A 26 20.03 28.99 -23.26
N LYS A 27 21.16 29.68 -23.45
CA LYS A 27 21.20 31.05 -24.00
C LYS A 27 20.70 31.17 -25.44
N LYS A 28 20.63 30.06 -26.19
CA LYS A 28 20.08 30.04 -27.57
C LYS A 28 18.56 29.82 -27.57
N CYS A 29 17.98 29.49 -26.42
CA CYS A 29 16.55 29.28 -26.26
C CYS A 29 15.92 30.58 -25.73
N ASP A 30 15.63 31.51 -26.64
CA ASP A 30 14.99 32.80 -26.31
C ASP A 30 13.50 32.65 -25.94
N ALA A 31 12.91 31.49 -26.25
CA ALA A 31 11.52 31.19 -25.96
C ALA A 31 11.37 29.84 -25.26
N LEU A 32 10.48 29.80 -24.28
CA LEU A 32 10.16 28.63 -23.46
C LEU A 32 9.83 27.36 -24.28
N TYR A 33 9.18 27.49 -25.44
CA TYR A 33 8.88 26.33 -26.29
C TYR A 33 10.15 25.68 -26.87
N GLN A 34 11.24 26.44 -27.02
CA GLN A 34 12.52 25.94 -27.50
C GLN A 34 13.21 25.11 -26.40
N LEU A 35 13.05 25.50 -25.13
CA LEU A 35 13.51 24.70 -23.98
C LEU A 35 12.80 23.35 -23.91
N LEU A 36 11.48 23.32 -24.19
CA LEU A 36 10.68 22.09 -24.22
C LEU A 36 11.02 21.14 -25.38
N GLN A 37 11.72 21.64 -26.40
CA GLN A 37 12.11 20.86 -27.59
C GLN A 37 13.54 20.31 -27.50
N LEU A 38 14.25 20.59 -26.41
CA LEU A 38 15.57 20.04 -26.19
C LEU A 38 15.46 18.53 -25.95
N ASP A 39 16.20 17.74 -26.74
CA ASP A 39 16.43 16.34 -26.43
C ASP A 39 17.38 16.27 -25.23
N LEU A 40 16.81 16.10 -24.05
CA LEU A 40 17.58 16.09 -22.81
C LEU A 40 18.57 14.95 -22.76
N ASN A 41 18.48 13.92 -23.61
CA ASN A 41 19.42 12.79 -23.67
C ASN A 41 20.58 13.02 -24.64
N ASP A 42 20.58 14.11 -25.40
CA ASP A 42 21.69 14.45 -26.28
C ASP A 42 22.95 14.81 -25.48
N LYS A 43 24.00 14.00 -25.66
CA LYS A 43 25.29 14.18 -25.00
C LYS A 43 26.00 15.47 -25.42
N ASN A 44 25.64 16.06 -26.57
CA ASN A 44 26.24 17.29 -27.07
C ASN A 44 25.70 18.54 -26.38
N ILE A 45 24.54 18.45 -25.72
CA ILE A 45 23.95 19.57 -24.97
C ILE A 45 24.16 19.46 -23.46
N ARG A 46 24.45 18.25 -22.96
CA ARG A 46 24.74 18.01 -21.54
C ARG A 46 26.15 18.48 -21.16
N LYS A 47 26.29 18.94 -19.91
CA LYS A 47 27.61 19.14 -19.30
C LYS A 47 28.28 17.78 -19.06
N PRO A 48 29.61 17.75 -18.83
CA PRO A 48 30.26 16.59 -18.24
C PRO A 48 29.67 16.27 -16.85
N PRO A 49 29.54 14.99 -16.45
CA PRO A 49 29.01 14.62 -15.12
C PRO A 49 29.75 15.28 -13.95
N ALA A 50 31.06 15.54 -14.11
CA ALA A 50 31.83 16.26 -13.09
C ALA A 50 31.29 17.66 -12.78
N ASP A 51 30.64 18.31 -13.75
CA ASP A 51 30.16 19.70 -13.69
C ASP A 51 28.65 19.81 -13.41
N PHE A 52 27.99 18.70 -13.08
CA PHE A 52 26.58 18.72 -12.69
C PHE A 52 26.40 19.37 -11.31
N ASP A 53 25.40 20.24 -11.23
CA ASP A 53 24.99 20.83 -9.97
C ASP A 53 23.99 19.92 -9.23
N ILE A 54 24.50 19.21 -8.23
CA ILE A 54 23.76 18.31 -7.34
C ILE A 54 22.98 19.03 -6.21
N GLY A 55 22.98 20.37 -6.21
CA GLY A 55 22.28 21.20 -5.25
C GLY A 55 23.02 21.41 -3.92
N PHE A 56 22.53 22.39 -3.15
CA PHE A 56 23.17 22.85 -1.91
C PHE A 56 23.30 21.76 -0.84
N ALA A 57 22.23 21.00 -0.58
CA ALA A 57 22.23 19.97 0.47
C ALA A 57 23.24 18.83 0.17
N SER A 58 23.34 18.42 -1.09
CA SER A 58 24.29 17.38 -1.52
C SER A 58 25.72 17.87 -1.43
N ARG A 59 26.00 19.13 -1.81
CA ARG A 59 27.32 19.76 -1.62
C ARG A 59 27.72 19.78 -0.15
N LEU A 60 26.83 20.21 0.74
CA LEU A 60 27.10 20.29 2.17
C LEU A 60 27.43 18.93 2.80
N LYS A 61 26.79 17.85 2.33
CA LYS A 61 27.11 16.48 2.74
C LYS A 61 28.45 15.99 2.20
N LEU A 62 28.83 16.36 0.98
CA LEU A 62 30.15 16.02 0.42
C LEU A 62 31.29 16.73 1.14
N ASP A 63 31.08 18.00 1.48
CA ASP A 63 32.04 18.80 2.25
C ASP A 63 32.23 18.20 3.66
N GLN A 64 31.15 17.76 4.31
CA GLN A 64 31.20 17.04 5.59
C GLN A 64 31.92 15.68 5.50
N ALA A 65 31.86 15.03 4.34
CA ALA A 65 32.50 13.75 4.08
C ALA A 65 33.95 13.86 3.58
N ASN A 66 34.50 15.08 3.41
CA ASN A 66 35.82 15.35 2.83
C ASN A 66 36.07 14.67 1.46
N LEU A 67 35.01 14.53 0.64
CA LEU A 67 35.12 13.90 -0.68
C LEU A 67 35.34 14.95 -1.77
N SER A 68 36.31 14.71 -2.65
CA SER A 68 36.59 15.58 -3.80
C SER A 68 35.49 15.47 -4.86
N SER A 69 35.23 16.58 -5.58
CA SER A 69 34.31 16.62 -6.73
C SER A 69 34.73 15.71 -7.89
N THR A 70 35.99 15.27 -7.90
CA THR A 70 36.61 14.35 -8.87
C THR A 70 36.70 12.91 -8.37
N ASP A 71 36.27 12.60 -7.14
CA ASP A 71 36.19 11.22 -6.64
C ASP A 71 35.22 10.43 -7.53
N CYS A 72 35.62 9.25 -7.97
CA CYS A 72 34.85 8.41 -8.88
C CYS A 72 33.43 8.13 -8.36
N ARG A 73 33.25 8.02 -7.04
CA ARG A 73 31.94 7.84 -6.40
C ARG A 73 31.07 9.10 -6.50
N VAL A 74 31.68 10.27 -6.40
CA VAL A 74 31.01 11.56 -6.54
C VAL A 74 30.63 11.82 -7.99
N VAL A 75 31.49 11.44 -8.94
CA VAL A 75 31.21 11.54 -10.38
C VAL A 75 30.08 10.58 -10.79
N ALA A 76 30.06 9.35 -10.26
CA ALA A 76 28.96 8.41 -10.47
C ALA A 76 27.63 8.96 -9.92
N PHE A 77 27.64 9.44 -8.67
CA PHE A 77 26.47 10.07 -8.06
C PHE A 77 25.97 11.30 -8.84
N LYS A 78 26.89 12.14 -9.32
CA LYS A 78 26.53 13.26 -10.19
C LYS A 78 25.87 12.79 -11.46
N SER A 79 26.42 11.79 -12.16
CA SER A 79 25.84 11.22 -13.37
C SER A 79 24.40 10.74 -13.14
N GLU A 80 24.16 10.00 -12.07
CA GLU A 80 22.83 9.51 -11.67
C GLU A 80 21.86 10.67 -11.39
N ALA A 81 22.33 11.71 -10.70
CA ALA A 81 21.52 12.90 -10.42
C ALA A 81 21.12 13.66 -11.70
N GLY A 82 22.00 13.72 -12.71
CA GLY A 82 21.69 14.34 -13.99
C GLY A 82 20.72 13.53 -14.83
N GLU A 83 20.80 12.19 -14.80
CA GLU A 83 19.82 11.31 -15.43
C GLU A 83 18.44 11.46 -14.77
N PHE A 84 18.40 11.51 -13.44
CA PHE A 84 17.16 11.76 -12.70
C PHE A 84 16.53 13.12 -13.06
N LEU A 85 17.34 14.19 -13.14
CA LEU A 85 16.87 15.52 -13.53
C LEU A 85 16.32 15.55 -14.97
N ALA A 86 16.94 14.82 -15.90
CA ALA A 86 16.46 14.70 -17.26
C ALA A 86 15.10 14.00 -17.33
N VAL A 87 14.96 12.86 -16.64
CA VAL A 87 13.69 12.11 -16.55
C VAL A 87 12.59 12.94 -15.88
N LEU A 88 12.93 13.66 -14.80
CA LEU A 88 12.00 14.55 -14.11
C LEU A 88 11.50 15.66 -15.04
N LEU A 89 12.38 16.26 -15.82
CA LEU A 89 12.02 17.32 -16.77
C LEU A 89 11.21 16.79 -17.95
N GLU A 90 11.55 15.62 -18.50
CA GLU A 90 10.72 14.92 -19.50
C GLU A 90 9.31 14.65 -18.95
N HIS A 91 9.20 14.19 -17.70
CA HIS A 91 7.91 13.99 -17.03
C HIS A 91 7.15 15.29 -16.79
N ILE A 92 7.83 16.38 -16.44
CA ILE A 92 7.22 17.71 -16.31
C ILE A 92 6.73 18.19 -17.68
N PHE A 93 7.47 17.93 -18.75
CA PHE A 93 7.08 18.30 -20.12
C PHE A 93 5.89 17.48 -20.61
N ASP A 94 5.87 16.17 -20.34
CA ASP A 94 4.84 15.23 -20.77
C ASP A 94 3.56 15.28 -19.94
N LYS A 95 3.67 15.44 -18.61
CA LYS A 95 2.52 15.45 -17.68
C LYS A 95 2.00 16.84 -17.34
N SER A 96 2.59 17.92 -17.88
CA SER A 96 2.07 19.28 -17.67
C SER A 96 0.67 19.44 -18.28
N PRO A 97 -0.40 19.65 -17.47
CA PRO A 97 -1.78 19.70 -17.92
C PRO A 97 -2.16 21.08 -18.52
N LEU A 98 -1.28 21.65 -19.33
CA LEU A 98 -1.45 22.98 -19.95
C LEU A 98 -2.03 22.92 -21.37
N LYS A 99 -2.63 21.79 -21.73
CA LYS A 99 -3.65 21.73 -22.76
C LYS A 99 -5.03 21.79 -22.08
N PHE A 100 -5.51 23.02 -21.92
CA PHE A 100 -6.92 23.44 -21.99
C PHE A 100 -7.85 23.61 -20.78
N SER A 101 -7.52 23.35 -19.51
CA SER A 101 -8.54 23.55 -18.44
C SER A 101 -8.14 24.33 -17.18
N ILE A 102 -6.86 24.42 -16.81
CA ILE A 102 -6.47 24.90 -15.45
C ILE A 102 -6.04 26.38 -15.42
N VAL A 103 -5.93 27.03 -16.58
CA VAL A 103 -5.37 28.40 -16.68
C VAL A 103 -6.28 29.49 -16.07
N ARG A 104 -7.57 29.21 -15.82
CA ARG A 104 -8.47 30.21 -15.22
C ARG A 104 -8.39 30.32 -13.69
N SER A 105 -7.70 29.40 -13.01
CA SER A 105 -7.70 29.34 -11.55
C SER A 105 -6.37 29.75 -10.90
N VAL A 106 -5.29 29.96 -11.67
CA VAL A 106 -3.93 30.12 -11.12
C VAL A 106 -3.53 31.59 -10.92
N ILE A 107 -4.43 32.55 -11.20
CA ILE A 107 -4.23 33.94 -10.77
C ILE A 107 -4.19 34.06 -9.23
N SER A 108 -4.67 33.05 -8.50
CA SER A 108 -4.66 33.00 -7.04
C SER A 108 -3.35 32.50 -6.41
N VAL A 109 -2.28 32.23 -7.18
CA VAL A 109 -1.00 31.71 -6.68
C VAL A 109 0.16 32.64 -7.02
N ASN A 110 -0.02 33.95 -6.79
CA ASN A 110 1.06 34.93 -6.87
C ASN A 110 1.73 35.05 -5.47
N PRO A 111 2.99 34.61 -5.30
CA PRO A 111 3.68 34.63 -4.01
C PRO A 111 3.86 36.03 -3.40
N ILE A 112 3.90 37.07 -4.25
CA ILE A 112 4.11 38.47 -3.84
C ILE A 112 2.80 39.07 -3.31
N GLU A 113 1.68 38.80 -3.98
CA GLU A 113 0.34 39.21 -3.52
C GLU A 113 -0.09 38.43 -2.26
N MET A 114 0.38 37.19 -2.11
CA MET A 114 0.08 36.32 -0.96
C MET A 114 0.87 36.66 0.32
N ALA A 115 2.00 37.35 0.22
CA ALA A 115 2.81 37.76 1.36
C ALA A 115 2.21 38.96 2.13
N ASN A 116 1.35 39.75 1.49
CA ASN A 116 0.77 40.98 2.03
C ASN A 116 -0.61 40.78 2.69
N ASP A 117 -1.20 39.59 2.61
CA ASP A 117 -2.52 39.27 3.19
C ASP A 117 -2.35 38.53 4.54
N SER A 118 -2.65 39.23 5.64
CA SER A 118 -2.52 38.72 7.00
C SER A 118 -3.47 37.55 7.32
N LYS A 119 -4.52 37.34 6.53
CA LYS A 119 -5.49 36.24 6.71
C LYS A 119 -4.97 34.91 6.15
N ARG A 120 -4.13 34.94 5.10
CA ARG A 120 -3.58 33.74 4.43
C ARG A 120 -2.34 33.14 5.11
N LYS A 121 -1.75 33.86 6.07
CA LYS A 121 -0.66 33.35 6.93
C LYS A 121 -1.04 32.11 7.75
N MET A 122 -2.33 31.92 8.04
CA MET A 122 -2.83 30.76 8.80
C MET A 122 -2.95 29.52 7.92
N GLU A 123 -3.32 29.66 6.64
CA GLU A 123 -3.34 28.56 5.67
C GLU A 123 -1.93 28.10 5.26
N MET A 124 -0.94 29.00 5.30
CA MET A 124 0.48 28.63 5.11
C MET A 124 1.01 27.68 6.19
N LYS A 125 0.47 27.67 7.42
CA LYS A 125 0.87 26.64 8.41
C LYS A 125 0.43 25.24 7.98
N TYR A 126 -0.70 25.14 7.28
CA TYR A 126 -1.20 23.88 6.74
C TYR A 126 -0.37 23.41 5.53
N ILE A 127 -0.02 24.31 4.61
CA ILE A 127 0.79 23.95 3.43
C ILE A 127 2.26 23.70 3.79
N ALA A 128 2.85 24.44 4.73
CA ALA A 128 4.18 24.16 5.24
C ALA A 128 4.24 22.85 6.05
N PHE A 129 3.15 22.48 6.73
CA PHE A 129 3.00 21.15 7.35
C PHE A 129 2.94 20.06 6.26
N TYR A 130 2.22 20.27 5.16
CA TYR A 130 2.24 19.34 4.02
C TYR A 130 3.58 19.32 3.26
N LEU A 131 4.38 20.38 3.26
CA LEU A 131 5.72 20.39 2.65
C LEU A 131 6.83 19.85 3.56
N THR A 132 6.62 19.83 4.88
CA THR A 132 7.54 19.16 5.83
C THR A 132 7.15 17.71 6.11
N VAL A 133 5.86 17.35 6.00
CA VAL A 133 5.35 15.97 6.15
C VAL A 133 5.23 15.25 4.79
N GLY A 134 5.12 15.98 3.67
CA GLY A 134 5.08 15.43 2.31
C GLY A 134 6.43 14.91 1.78
N VAL A 135 7.49 14.97 2.58
CA VAL A 135 8.75 14.25 2.34
C VAL A 135 8.72 12.83 2.92
N VAL A 136 7.64 12.41 3.59
CA VAL A 136 7.53 11.09 4.23
C VAL A 136 6.51 10.16 3.54
N ILE A 137 5.77 10.62 2.52
CA ILE A 137 4.81 9.75 1.82
C ILE A 137 4.88 10.03 0.31
N CYS A 138 5.79 9.32 -0.38
CA CYS A 138 5.77 9.16 -1.84
C CYS A 138 6.50 7.84 -2.22
N GLU A 139 6.05 6.74 -1.62
CA GLU A 139 6.05 5.41 -2.24
C GLU A 139 4.62 5.19 -2.75
N TYR A 140 4.43 4.64 -3.96
CA TYR A 140 3.20 4.59 -4.79
C TYR A 140 3.03 5.83 -5.70
N GLU A 141 2.98 5.78 -7.03
CA GLU A 141 2.72 4.69 -8.00
C GLU A 141 3.56 4.89 -9.27
N GLY A 142 4.27 3.85 -9.70
CA GLY A 142 4.99 3.80 -10.96
C GLY A 142 4.22 2.98 -12.00
N LEU A 143 3.60 3.68 -12.95
CA LEU A 143 3.31 3.20 -14.29
C LEU A 143 4.27 3.95 -15.24
N ASP A 144 5.14 3.24 -15.94
CA ASP A 144 5.61 3.69 -17.25
C ASP A 144 5.92 2.47 -18.17
N PRO A 145 5.48 2.47 -19.45
CA PRO A 145 5.31 1.29 -20.29
C PRO A 145 6.42 1.12 -21.33
N THR A 146 7.68 1.42 -21.00
CA THR A 146 8.79 1.20 -21.94
C THR A 146 9.97 0.53 -21.25
N GLY A 147 10.38 -0.62 -21.77
CA GLY A 147 11.41 -1.47 -21.18
C GLY A 147 12.78 -0.79 -21.17
N GLY A 148 13.33 -0.64 -19.96
CA GLY A 148 14.72 -0.24 -19.73
C GLY A 148 15.02 -0.29 -18.23
N VAL A 149 15.67 -1.35 -17.77
CA VAL A 149 15.90 -1.62 -16.34
C VAL A 149 17.15 -0.89 -15.85
N SER A 150 16.95 0.12 -15.00
CA SER A 150 17.96 0.58 -14.04
C SER A 150 17.81 -0.18 -12.71
N ALA A 151 18.93 -0.37 -12.02
CA ALA A 151 19.25 -1.49 -11.14
C ALA A 151 18.58 -1.52 -9.74
N GLN A 152 17.49 -0.79 -9.48
CA GLN A 152 16.92 -0.68 -8.13
C GLN A 152 15.53 -1.25 -7.88
N ASN A 153 14.85 -1.84 -8.87
CA ASN A 153 13.56 -2.51 -8.65
C ASN A 153 13.48 -3.89 -9.32
N LYS A 154 14.39 -4.80 -8.94
CA LYS A 154 14.40 -6.19 -9.47
C LYS A 154 13.30 -7.08 -8.89
N LEU A 155 12.67 -6.65 -7.81
CA LEU A 155 11.54 -7.30 -7.17
C LEU A 155 10.59 -6.22 -6.64
N LYS A 156 9.35 -6.23 -7.11
CA LYS A 156 8.26 -5.43 -6.56
C LYS A 156 7.30 -6.36 -5.82
N ILE A 157 6.99 -6.00 -4.57
CA ILE A 157 6.08 -6.75 -3.70
C ILE A 157 4.78 -5.97 -3.56
N VAL A 158 3.66 -6.66 -3.71
CA VAL A 158 2.32 -6.14 -3.44
C VAL A 158 1.62 -7.14 -2.52
N ASP A 159 1.29 -6.70 -1.32
CA ASP A 159 0.52 -7.53 -0.39
C ASP A 159 -0.95 -7.53 -0.83
N LEU A 160 -1.47 -8.70 -1.21
CA LEU A 160 -2.85 -8.88 -1.64
C LEU A 160 -3.78 -9.11 -0.45
N PHE A 161 -3.27 -9.74 0.59
CA PHE A 161 -3.96 -10.00 1.84
C PHE A 161 -2.95 -10.17 2.97
N LYS A 162 -3.16 -9.47 4.10
CA LYS A 162 -2.37 -9.64 5.32
C LYS A 162 -3.24 -10.07 6.47
N VAL A 163 -2.76 -11.07 7.20
CA VAL A 163 -3.33 -11.50 8.47
C VAL A 163 -2.93 -10.49 9.55
N GLU A 164 -3.91 -9.97 10.29
CA GLU A 164 -3.67 -9.00 11.37
C GLU A 164 -3.02 -9.64 12.60
N ASP A 165 -3.29 -10.94 12.86
CA ASP A 165 -2.75 -11.70 13.99
C ASP A 165 -1.67 -12.70 13.54
N CYS A 166 -0.44 -12.21 13.54
CA CYS A 166 0.73 -12.95 13.08
C CYS A 166 1.59 -13.44 14.25
N GLY A 167 1.46 -14.73 14.57
CA GLY A 167 2.30 -15.37 15.60
C GLY A 167 3.73 -15.64 15.15
N MET A 168 3.93 -15.88 13.84
CA MET A 168 5.22 -16.17 13.25
C MET A 168 5.31 -15.60 11.83
N GLN A 169 6.36 -14.80 11.59
CA GLN A 169 6.74 -14.34 10.26
C GLN A 169 7.83 -15.23 9.70
N SER A 170 7.71 -15.58 8.42
CA SER A 170 8.70 -16.34 7.67
C SER A 170 10.02 -15.59 7.58
N GLN A 171 11.11 -16.30 7.87
CA GLN A 171 12.47 -15.77 7.87
C GLN A 171 13.44 -16.80 7.28
N GLN A 172 14.72 -16.43 7.21
CA GLN A 172 15.78 -17.33 6.75
C GLN A 172 15.83 -18.62 7.59
N ASP A 173 16.12 -19.73 6.92
CA ASP A 173 16.19 -21.09 7.46
C ASP A 173 14.86 -21.74 7.88
N ASP A 174 13.73 -21.03 7.75
CA ASP A 174 12.42 -21.65 7.91
C ASP A 174 12.11 -22.62 6.77
N VAL A 175 11.46 -23.73 7.10
CA VAL A 175 10.83 -24.60 6.11
C VAL A 175 9.41 -24.11 5.92
N ILE A 176 9.08 -23.65 4.70
CA ILE A 176 7.76 -23.08 4.41
C ILE A 176 7.02 -23.88 3.34
N HIS A 177 5.69 -23.87 3.43
CA HIS A 177 4.78 -24.41 2.42
C HIS A 177 3.91 -23.29 1.86
N TRP A 178 3.76 -23.19 0.55
CA TRP A 178 2.89 -22.19 -0.07
C TRP A 178 2.19 -22.71 -1.33
N ASN A 179 1.04 -22.12 -1.62
CA ASN A 179 0.40 -22.24 -2.93
C ASN A 179 0.92 -21.11 -3.82
N TYR A 180 1.12 -21.36 -5.11
CA TYR A 180 1.57 -20.33 -6.04
C TYR A 180 0.92 -20.44 -7.42
N LYS A 181 0.92 -19.31 -8.11
CA LYS A 181 0.59 -19.18 -9.53
C LYS A 181 1.59 -18.25 -10.20
N GLY A 182 2.38 -18.78 -11.13
CA GLY A 182 3.37 -18.05 -11.93
C GLY A 182 2.81 -17.62 -13.28
N MET A 183 2.96 -16.35 -13.61
CA MET A 183 2.39 -15.71 -14.80
C MET A 183 3.41 -14.80 -15.50
N LEU A 184 3.28 -14.65 -16.81
CA LEU A 184 3.96 -13.61 -17.59
C LEU A 184 3.18 -12.28 -17.50
N LEU A 185 3.79 -11.18 -17.95
CA LEU A 185 3.16 -9.84 -17.93
C LEU A 185 1.87 -9.75 -18.76
N ASP A 186 1.73 -10.59 -19.78
CA ASP A 186 0.51 -10.71 -20.60
C ASP A 186 -0.61 -11.50 -19.90
N GLY A 187 -0.36 -12.01 -18.68
CA GLY A 187 -1.28 -12.81 -17.90
C GLY A 187 -1.24 -14.31 -18.20
N HIS A 188 -0.41 -14.76 -19.14
CA HIS A 188 -0.26 -16.20 -19.43
C HIS A 188 0.32 -16.93 -18.23
N VAL A 189 -0.41 -17.95 -17.75
CA VAL A 189 -0.01 -18.79 -16.62
C VAL A 189 0.93 -19.88 -17.13
N PHE A 190 2.18 -19.86 -16.70
CA PHE A 190 3.16 -20.87 -17.10
C PHE A 190 3.32 -21.99 -16.07
N ASP A 191 2.98 -21.74 -14.80
CA ASP A 191 3.06 -22.74 -13.73
C ASP A 191 2.12 -22.40 -12.56
N SER A 192 1.66 -23.41 -11.84
CA SER A 192 0.87 -23.25 -10.60
C SER A 192 0.87 -24.53 -9.79
N GLY A 193 0.90 -24.42 -8.46
CA GLY A 193 0.85 -25.60 -7.61
C GLY A 193 1.11 -25.30 -6.15
N LYS A 194 1.56 -26.34 -5.45
CA LYS A 194 2.02 -26.27 -4.05
C LYS A 194 3.52 -26.51 -4.02
N PHE A 195 4.23 -25.76 -3.19
CA PHE A 195 5.67 -25.91 -3.08
C PHE A 195 6.13 -25.93 -1.62
N LYS A 196 7.26 -26.60 -1.38
CA LYS A 196 7.95 -26.70 -0.09
C LYS A 196 9.42 -26.35 -0.29
N ALA A 197 9.95 -25.43 0.51
CA ALA A 197 11.38 -25.19 0.54
C ALA A 197 11.85 -24.55 1.86
N THR A 198 13.15 -24.67 2.11
CA THR A 198 13.85 -23.90 3.13
C THR A 198 14.23 -22.52 2.57
N LEU A 199 13.81 -21.44 3.23
CA LEU A 199 14.11 -20.07 2.84
C LEU A 199 15.59 -19.72 3.02
N GLY A 200 16.18 -19.05 2.02
CA GLY A 200 17.57 -18.60 2.04
C GLY A 200 18.58 -19.60 1.47
N HIS A 201 18.13 -20.77 1.01
CA HIS A 201 18.99 -21.82 0.44
C HIS A 201 18.95 -21.88 -1.09
N PHE A 202 18.35 -20.87 -1.75
CA PHE A 202 18.31 -20.72 -3.21
C PHE A 202 17.72 -21.92 -3.96
N HIS A 203 16.79 -22.67 -3.34
CA HIS A 203 16.03 -23.73 -4.00
C HIS A 203 15.06 -23.22 -5.07
N VAL A 204 14.77 -21.92 -5.06
CA VAL A 204 13.90 -21.21 -6.00
C VAL A 204 14.63 -19.97 -6.52
N ILE A 205 14.08 -19.35 -7.56
CA ILE A 205 14.63 -18.09 -8.10
C ILE A 205 14.74 -17.02 -7.01
N THR A 206 15.77 -16.17 -7.13
CA THR A 206 16.12 -15.15 -6.13
C THR A 206 14.93 -14.26 -5.74
N GLY A 207 14.10 -13.87 -6.70
CA GLY A 207 12.94 -13.02 -6.43
C GLY A 207 11.90 -13.69 -5.53
N VAL A 208 11.67 -14.99 -5.69
CA VAL A 208 10.74 -15.74 -4.83
C VAL A 208 11.37 -15.92 -3.44
N ASP A 209 12.65 -16.32 -3.35
CA ASP A 209 13.33 -16.48 -2.06
C ASP A 209 13.31 -15.20 -1.21
N LYS A 210 13.54 -14.05 -1.85
CA LYS A 210 13.49 -12.74 -1.18
C LYS A 210 12.07 -12.30 -0.88
N GLY A 211 11.13 -12.48 -1.80
CA GLY A 211 9.76 -11.98 -1.64
C GLY A 211 8.89 -12.79 -0.69
N MET A 212 9.26 -14.05 -0.40
CA MET A 212 8.59 -14.90 0.58
C MET A 212 8.93 -14.54 2.04
N ARG A 213 9.87 -13.62 2.31
CA ARG A 213 10.23 -13.21 3.67
C ARG A 213 9.20 -12.28 4.29
N GLY A 214 9.03 -12.37 5.60
CA GLY A 214 8.13 -11.51 6.37
C GLY A 214 6.63 -11.79 6.15
N LEU A 215 6.29 -12.93 5.54
CA LEU A 215 4.91 -13.39 5.40
C LEU A 215 4.46 -14.18 6.63
N CYS A 216 3.21 -13.99 7.02
CA CYS A 216 2.50 -14.76 8.02
C CYS A 216 1.71 -15.90 7.36
N VAL A 217 1.46 -16.99 8.09
CA VAL A 217 0.59 -18.07 7.59
C VAL A 217 -0.82 -17.50 7.33
N GLY A 218 -1.26 -17.61 6.08
CA GLY A 218 -2.50 -17.04 5.54
C GLY A 218 -2.31 -15.81 4.65
N ASP A 219 -1.14 -15.16 4.70
CA ASP A 219 -0.87 -14.00 3.85
C ASP A 219 -0.87 -14.37 2.37
N LYS A 220 -1.38 -13.44 1.55
CA LYS A 220 -1.31 -13.52 0.08
C LYS A 220 -0.50 -12.36 -0.44
N ARG A 221 0.40 -12.65 -1.36
CA ARG A 221 1.33 -11.65 -1.90
C ARG A 221 1.52 -11.87 -3.39
N ARG A 222 1.64 -10.76 -4.12
CA ARG A 222 2.08 -10.71 -5.50
C ARG A 222 3.52 -10.22 -5.55
N MET A 223 4.36 -10.97 -6.26
CA MET A 223 5.74 -10.63 -6.53
C MET A 223 5.91 -10.40 -8.02
N ILE A 224 6.41 -9.23 -8.42
CA ILE A 224 6.78 -8.92 -9.79
C ILE A 224 8.31 -8.95 -9.85
N ILE A 225 8.85 -9.96 -10.52
CA ILE A 225 10.24 -10.35 -10.47
C ILE A 225 10.88 -10.06 -11.82
N HIS A 226 11.83 -9.14 -11.85
CA HIS A 226 12.61 -8.86 -13.05
C HIS A 226 13.45 -10.09 -13.45
N SER A 227 13.70 -10.24 -14.75
CA SER A 227 14.42 -11.39 -15.30
C SER A 227 15.75 -11.70 -14.60
N ASP A 228 16.52 -10.68 -14.22
CA ASP A 228 17.76 -10.81 -13.43
C ASP A 228 17.63 -11.61 -12.13
N TRP A 229 16.45 -11.58 -11.49
CA TRP A 229 16.14 -12.31 -10.26
C TRP A 229 15.22 -13.52 -10.51
N ALA A 230 15.02 -13.86 -11.79
CA ALA A 230 14.27 -15.01 -12.29
C ALA A 230 15.17 -15.88 -13.19
N TYR A 231 14.85 -16.03 -14.48
CA TYR A 231 15.57 -16.90 -15.44
C TYR A 231 16.51 -16.14 -16.39
N GLY A 232 16.74 -14.85 -16.14
CA GLY A 232 17.72 -14.01 -16.83
C GLY A 232 17.54 -13.94 -18.36
N ASP A 233 18.65 -13.72 -19.05
CA ASP A 233 18.70 -13.59 -20.50
C ASP A 233 18.36 -14.87 -21.27
N LYS A 234 18.35 -16.03 -20.59
CA LYS A 234 18.11 -17.33 -21.23
C LYS A 234 16.63 -17.73 -21.21
N GLY A 235 15.91 -17.41 -20.13
CA GLY A 235 14.57 -17.94 -19.93
C GLY A 235 14.54 -19.47 -19.81
N ILE A 236 13.37 -20.07 -20.06
CA ILE A 236 13.16 -21.51 -20.22
C ILE A 236 12.54 -21.75 -21.61
N PRO A 237 13.23 -22.44 -22.54
CA PRO A 237 12.70 -22.71 -23.87
C PRO A 237 11.31 -23.33 -23.83
N GLY A 238 10.36 -22.74 -24.57
CA GLY A 238 8.98 -23.23 -24.68
C GLY A 238 8.05 -22.84 -23.53
N THR A 239 8.54 -22.20 -22.47
CA THR A 239 7.70 -21.85 -21.29
C THR A 239 7.91 -20.42 -20.82
N ILE A 240 9.17 -19.97 -20.71
CA ILE A 240 9.51 -18.64 -20.20
C ILE A 240 10.46 -17.95 -21.20
N PRO A 241 10.07 -16.83 -21.82
CA PRO A 241 10.93 -16.13 -22.75
C PRO A 241 12.23 -15.59 -22.10
N PRO A 242 13.31 -15.43 -22.89
CA PRO A 242 14.47 -14.61 -22.53
C PRO A 242 14.08 -13.25 -21.95
N LYS A 243 14.76 -12.80 -20.89
CA LYS A 243 14.54 -11.48 -20.26
C LYS A 243 13.12 -11.23 -19.76
N ALA A 244 12.31 -12.28 -19.56
CA ALA A 244 10.94 -12.14 -19.10
C ALA A 244 10.87 -11.70 -17.62
N THR A 245 10.03 -10.70 -17.34
CA THR A 245 9.55 -10.37 -15.99
C THR A 245 8.41 -11.31 -15.62
N LEU A 246 8.48 -11.89 -14.43
CA LEU A 246 7.50 -12.86 -13.94
C LEU A 246 6.62 -12.26 -12.86
N ILE A 247 5.37 -12.67 -12.80
CA ILE A 247 4.44 -12.36 -11.73
C ILE A 247 4.15 -13.66 -10.97
N PHE A 248 4.32 -13.65 -9.66
CA PHE A 248 3.94 -14.75 -8.79
C PHE A 248 2.91 -14.28 -7.78
N ASP A 249 1.72 -14.88 -7.82
CA ASP A 249 0.77 -14.80 -6.72
C ASP A 249 1.00 -15.99 -5.79
N VAL A 250 1.23 -15.72 -4.52
CA VAL A 250 1.54 -16.73 -3.50
C VAL A 250 0.62 -16.61 -2.29
N GLU A 251 0.34 -17.74 -1.66
CA GLU A 251 -0.37 -17.83 -0.37
C GLU A 251 0.44 -18.72 0.57
N LEU A 252 0.92 -18.15 1.68
CA LEU A 252 1.71 -18.89 2.65
C LEU A 252 0.81 -19.80 3.48
N THR A 253 1.01 -21.12 3.39
CA THR A 253 0.15 -22.11 4.04
C THR A 253 0.74 -22.66 5.33
N SER A 254 2.07 -22.66 5.49
CA SER A 254 2.71 -23.13 6.72
C SER A 254 4.13 -22.62 6.87
N ILE A 255 4.56 -22.46 8.12
CA ILE A 255 5.94 -22.22 8.55
C ILE A 255 6.31 -23.30 9.57
N GLU A 256 7.45 -23.96 9.37
CA GLU A 256 8.08 -24.86 10.33
C GLU A 256 9.41 -24.26 10.77
N ARG A 257 9.58 -24.06 12.10
CA ARG A 257 10.80 -23.52 12.71
C ARG A 257 11.11 -24.26 14.00
N ASN A 258 12.29 -24.87 14.09
CA ASN A 258 12.79 -25.55 15.29
C ASN A 258 11.77 -26.56 15.89
N GLY A 259 11.06 -27.31 15.03
CA GLY A 259 10.04 -28.28 15.44
C GLY A 259 8.67 -27.68 15.79
N LYS A 260 8.50 -26.35 15.80
CA LYS A 260 7.19 -25.70 15.88
C LYS A 260 6.62 -25.53 14.48
N ILE A 261 5.37 -25.94 14.28
CA ILE A 261 4.65 -25.83 13.01
C ILE A 261 3.47 -24.86 13.20
N GLU A 262 3.39 -23.85 12.35
CA GLU A 262 2.20 -23.02 12.16
C GLU A 262 1.64 -23.32 10.77
N ASN A 263 0.34 -23.60 10.68
CA ASN A 263 -0.33 -24.09 9.48
C ASN A 263 -1.70 -23.42 9.33
N LEU A 264 -2.07 -23.18 8.07
CA LEU A 264 -3.30 -22.48 7.71
C LEU A 264 -4.53 -23.30 8.11
N GLU A 265 -4.42 -24.62 8.04
CA GLU A 265 -5.48 -25.54 8.45
C GLU A 265 -5.82 -25.43 9.94
N ASP A 266 -4.84 -25.23 10.85
CA ASP A 266 -5.14 -25.10 12.28
C ASP A 266 -5.72 -23.72 12.63
N LYS A 267 -5.38 -22.66 11.86
CA LYS A 267 -6.09 -21.36 11.95
C LYS A 267 -7.53 -21.47 11.46
N MET A 268 -7.80 -22.29 10.44
CA MET A 268 -9.14 -22.55 9.91
C MET A 268 -9.95 -23.57 10.73
N LYS A 269 -9.34 -24.28 11.68
CA LYS A 269 -10.00 -25.26 12.58
C LYS A 269 -10.80 -24.63 13.73
N LYS A 270 -10.91 -23.31 13.82
CA LYS A 270 -12.13 -22.71 14.41
C LYS A 270 -13.13 -22.54 13.27
N PRO A 271 -14.01 -23.54 13.01
CA PRO A 271 -15.01 -23.40 11.97
C PRO A 271 -15.80 -22.12 12.26
N PRO A 272 -16.18 -21.34 11.23
CA PRO A 272 -17.12 -20.26 11.45
C PRO A 272 -18.33 -20.87 12.15
N VAL A 273 -18.71 -20.31 13.29
CA VAL A 273 -19.87 -20.79 14.02
C VAL A 273 -21.07 -20.37 13.19
N VAL A 274 -21.56 -21.30 12.37
CA VAL A 274 -22.77 -21.11 11.58
C VAL A 274 -23.95 -21.49 12.47
N SER A 275 -24.93 -20.60 12.58
CA SER A 275 -26.17 -20.96 13.27
C SER A 275 -26.82 -22.15 12.57
N LYS A 276 -27.56 -22.98 13.30
CA LYS A 276 -28.20 -24.20 12.75
C LYS A 276 -29.08 -23.94 11.52
N ASP A 277 -29.53 -22.70 11.34
CA ASP A 277 -30.42 -22.28 10.26
C ASP A 277 -29.67 -21.52 9.14
N ASN A 278 -28.33 -21.45 9.17
CA ASN A 278 -27.47 -20.68 8.25
C ASN A 278 -27.76 -19.17 8.19
N LYS A 279 -28.50 -18.61 9.17
CA LYS A 279 -28.90 -17.20 9.20
C LYS A 279 -27.82 -16.27 9.76
N LEU A 280 -26.83 -16.83 10.43
CA LEU A 280 -25.69 -16.12 10.99
C LEU A 280 -24.43 -16.93 10.75
N LYS A 281 -23.42 -16.30 10.17
CA LYS A 281 -22.05 -16.82 10.09
C LYS A 281 -21.16 -15.94 10.96
N ILE A 282 -20.50 -16.56 11.94
CA ILE A 282 -19.56 -15.88 12.84
C ILE A 282 -18.15 -16.25 12.41
N GLU A 283 -17.38 -15.25 11.98
CA GLU A 283 -15.96 -15.36 11.70
C GLU A 283 -15.18 -14.72 12.85
N ILE A 284 -14.36 -15.49 13.55
CA ILE A 284 -13.52 -14.98 14.63
C ILE A 284 -12.28 -14.36 13.98
N THR A 285 -12.13 -13.04 14.07
CA THR A 285 -11.04 -12.30 13.42
C THR A 285 -9.89 -12.04 14.38
N HIS A 286 -10.15 -11.96 15.68
CA HIS A 286 -9.14 -11.90 16.74
C HIS A 286 -9.68 -12.47 18.05
N GLU A 287 -8.84 -13.18 18.79
CA GLU A 287 -9.16 -13.68 20.12
C GLU A 287 -8.22 -13.08 21.16
N ALA A 288 -8.81 -12.62 22.26
CA ALA A 288 -8.05 -12.13 23.40
C ALA A 288 -7.22 -13.26 24.02
N LYS A 289 -5.95 -12.97 24.33
CA LYS A 289 -5.02 -13.91 24.98
C LYS A 289 -5.51 -14.36 26.36
N GLU A 290 -6.17 -13.46 27.08
CA GLU A 290 -6.75 -13.71 28.39
C GLU A 290 -8.26 -13.54 28.33
N CYS A 291 -9.00 -14.51 28.88
CA CYS A 291 -10.44 -14.50 28.89
C CYS A 291 -10.99 -14.89 30.25
N PRO A 292 -10.91 -13.99 31.25
CA PRO A 292 -11.44 -14.25 32.58
C PRO A 292 -12.97 -14.35 32.58
N LEU A 293 -13.63 -13.69 31.63
CA LEU A 293 -15.09 -13.63 31.52
C LEU A 293 -15.51 -13.74 30.05
N ARG A 294 -16.38 -14.70 29.76
CA ARG A 294 -17.07 -14.82 28.47
C ARG A 294 -18.48 -14.28 28.58
N SER A 295 -18.87 -13.48 27.58
CA SER A 295 -20.21 -12.92 27.48
C SER A 295 -21.25 -14.03 27.38
N GLN A 296 -22.34 -13.88 28.12
CA GLN A 296 -23.49 -14.78 28.08
C GLN A 296 -24.78 -13.97 28.17
N GLN A 297 -25.92 -14.66 28.15
CA GLN A 297 -27.22 -14.03 28.36
C GLN A 297 -27.24 -13.24 29.68
N ASP A 298 -27.94 -12.11 29.68
CA ASP A 298 -28.09 -11.16 30.80
C ASP A 298 -26.85 -10.32 31.15
N ASP A 299 -25.71 -10.55 30.49
CA ASP A 299 -24.57 -9.65 30.63
C ASP A 299 -24.84 -8.30 29.97
N LYS A 300 -24.43 -7.22 30.63
CA LYS A 300 -24.34 -5.90 30.03
C LYS A 300 -22.99 -5.79 29.33
N ILE A 301 -23.01 -5.65 28.01
CA ILE A 301 -21.80 -5.57 27.19
C ILE A 301 -21.67 -4.20 26.54
N GLU A 302 -20.44 -3.78 26.31
CA GLU A 302 -20.07 -2.59 25.55
C GLU A 302 -19.12 -3.01 24.44
N TRP A 303 -19.38 -2.55 23.22
CA TRP A 303 -18.59 -2.92 22.05
C TRP A 303 -18.51 -1.80 21.04
N TYR A 304 -17.43 -1.82 20.25
CA TYR A 304 -17.33 -1.05 19.03
C TYR A 304 -17.85 -1.88 17.85
N TYR A 305 -18.52 -1.25 16.90
CA TYR A 305 -18.96 -1.91 15.68
C TYR A 305 -18.83 -1.03 14.44
N LYS A 306 -18.67 -1.70 13.31
CA LYS A 306 -18.81 -1.15 11.97
C LYS A 306 -19.73 -2.04 11.14
N GLY A 307 -20.83 -1.47 10.67
CA GLY A 307 -21.85 -2.12 9.86
C GLY A 307 -21.71 -1.76 8.38
N THR A 308 -21.60 -2.78 7.53
CA THR A 308 -21.45 -2.66 6.08
C THR A 308 -22.39 -3.61 5.34
N PHE A 309 -22.68 -3.31 4.07
CA PHE A 309 -23.31 -4.25 3.14
C PHE A 309 -22.28 -5.24 2.57
N LEU A 310 -22.73 -6.26 1.84
CA LEU A 310 -21.84 -7.25 1.20
C LEU A 310 -20.86 -6.62 0.18
N ASP A 311 -21.20 -5.47 -0.39
CA ASP A 311 -20.34 -4.71 -1.29
C ASP A 311 -19.29 -3.86 -0.56
N GLY A 312 -19.29 -3.87 0.78
CA GLY A 312 -18.38 -3.11 1.64
C GLY A 312 -18.83 -1.69 1.96
N THR A 313 -19.96 -1.23 1.42
CA THR A 313 -20.50 0.11 1.70
C THR A 313 -20.94 0.20 3.15
N GLU A 314 -20.38 1.16 3.90
CA GLU A 314 -20.69 1.38 5.31
C GLU A 314 -22.01 2.15 5.47
N PHE A 315 -22.87 1.66 6.36
CA PHE A 315 -24.13 2.33 6.70
C PHE A 315 -24.13 2.89 8.12
N HIS A 316 -23.27 2.36 9.02
CA HIS A 316 -23.18 2.82 10.40
C HIS A 316 -21.92 2.33 11.10
N SER A 317 -21.37 3.10 12.03
CA SER A 317 -20.34 2.66 12.97
C SER A 317 -20.42 3.43 14.28
N GLY A 318 -19.89 2.86 15.36
CA GLY A 318 -19.88 3.54 16.65
C GLY A 318 -19.68 2.60 17.84
N MET A 319 -19.85 3.15 19.04
CA MET A 319 -19.91 2.41 20.29
C MET A 319 -21.37 2.11 20.64
N PHE A 320 -21.63 0.92 21.19
CA PHE A 320 -22.95 0.55 21.69
C PHE A 320 -22.85 -0.22 23.00
N THR A 321 -23.89 -0.08 23.82
CA THR A 321 -24.03 -0.80 25.09
C THR A 321 -25.41 -1.41 25.16
N ALA A 322 -25.48 -2.70 25.43
CA ALA A 322 -26.75 -3.42 25.55
C ALA A 322 -26.62 -4.60 26.51
N THR A 323 -27.76 -5.06 27.00
CA THR A 323 -27.86 -6.35 27.70
C THR A 323 -28.18 -7.46 26.72
N LEU A 324 -27.36 -8.51 26.69
CA LEU A 324 -27.55 -9.68 25.82
C LEU A 324 -28.82 -10.46 26.19
N GLY A 325 -29.54 -10.93 25.17
CA GLY A 325 -30.75 -11.75 25.29
C GLY A 325 -32.06 -10.97 25.45
N HIS A 326 -32.01 -9.63 25.49
CA HIS A 326 -33.18 -8.79 25.76
C HIS A 326 -33.80 -8.12 24.51
N GLY A 327 -33.35 -8.46 23.31
CA GLY A 327 -33.92 -7.93 22.06
C GLY A 327 -33.62 -6.45 21.79
N HIS A 328 -32.61 -5.87 22.45
CA HIS A 328 -32.17 -4.50 22.21
C HIS A 328 -31.47 -4.28 20.86
N VAL A 329 -30.99 -5.36 20.26
CA VAL A 329 -30.31 -5.38 18.97
C VAL A 329 -30.90 -6.48 18.09
N ILE A 330 -30.60 -6.44 16.80
CA ILE A 330 -31.00 -7.48 15.85
C ILE A 330 -30.49 -8.86 16.31
N THR A 331 -31.26 -9.91 16.02
CA THR A 331 -31.00 -11.27 16.50
C THR A 331 -29.60 -11.77 16.15
N GLY A 332 -29.10 -11.45 14.95
CA GLY A 332 -27.77 -11.88 14.52
C GLY A 332 -26.63 -11.26 15.34
N VAL A 333 -26.78 -10.01 15.78
CA VAL A 333 -25.80 -9.37 16.67
C VAL A 333 -25.92 -9.97 18.07
N ASP A 334 -27.14 -10.13 18.61
CA ASP A 334 -27.34 -10.74 19.93
C ASP A 334 -26.70 -12.14 20.03
N GLN A 335 -26.91 -12.99 19.03
CA GLN A 335 -26.30 -14.32 18.97
C GLN A 335 -24.80 -14.26 18.69
N GLY A 336 -24.37 -13.37 17.77
CA GLY A 336 -22.97 -13.24 17.36
C GLY A 336 -22.04 -12.76 18.47
N MET A 337 -22.56 -11.99 19.42
CA MET A 337 -21.81 -11.43 20.55
C MET A 337 -21.66 -12.39 21.74
N ARG A 338 -22.32 -13.57 21.73
CA ARG A 338 -22.23 -14.56 22.82
C ARG A 338 -20.88 -15.28 22.83
N GLY A 339 -20.36 -15.55 24.02
CA GLY A 339 -19.09 -16.25 24.23
C GLY A 339 -17.85 -15.43 23.86
N MET A 340 -17.98 -14.12 23.62
CA MET A 340 -16.87 -13.20 23.40
C MET A 340 -16.17 -12.86 24.72
N CYS A 341 -14.87 -12.67 24.66
CA CYS A 341 -14.03 -12.09 25.70
C CYS A 341 -13.82 -10.60 25.42
N VAL A 342 -13.49 -9.82 26.45
CA VAL A 342 -13.03 -8.44 26.23
C VAL A 342 -11.76 -8.46 25.38
N GLY A 343 -11.74 -7.70 24.29
CA GLY A 343 -10.69 -7.68 23.28
C GLY A 343 -10.95 -8.58 22.07
N ASP A 344 -11.90 -9.53 22.13
CA ASP A 344 -12.25 -10.35 20.95
C ASP A 344 -12.78 -9.47 19.82
N LYS A 345 -12.39 -9.81 18.59
CA LYS A 345 -12.99 -9.26 17.36
C LYS A 345 -13.65 -10.35 16.55
N ARG A 346 -14.81 -10.03 15.99
CA ARG A 346 -15.56 -10.94 15.12
C ARG A 346 -16.11 -10.19 13.91
N ARG A 347 -16.26 -10.92 12.82
CA ARG A 347 -17.06 -10.53 11.66
C ARG A 347 -18.33 -11.37 11.64
N LEU A 348 -19.48 -10.72 11.69
CA LEU A 348 -20.80 -11.32 11.69
C LEU A 348 -21.46 -11.08 10.34
N ILE A 349 -21.79 -12.14 9.61
CA ILE A 349 -22.57 -12.06 8.38
C ILE A 349 -23.99 -12.53 8.70
N ILE A 350 -24.94 -11.60 8.62
CA ILE A 350 -26.30 -11.75 9.13
C ILE A 350 -27.29 -11.68 7.98
N HIS A 351 -28.00 -12.78 7.74
CA HIS A 351 -29.09 -12.83 6.77
C HIS A 351 -30.24 -11.90 7.20
N SER A 352 -31.04 -11.39 6.25
CA SER A 352 -32.12 -10.44 6.52
C SER A 352 -33.08 -10.90 7.61
N ASP A 353 -33.42 -12.19 7.65
CA ASP A 353 -34.26 -12.82 8.66
C ASP A 353 -33.81 -12.59 10.12
N TRP A 354 -32.50 -12.44 10.36
CA TRP A 354 -31.91 -12.16 11.66
C TRP A 354 -31.41 -10.71 11.80
N ALA A 355 -31.73 -9.88 10.81
CA ALA A 355 -31.43 -8.45 10.73
C ALA A 355 -32.73 -7.63 10.66
N TYR A 356 -33.01 -6.96 9.53
CA TYR A 356 -34.16 -6.07 9.34
C TYR A 356 -35.27 -6.66 8.46
N GLY A 357 -35.20 -7.94 8.14
CA GLY A 357 -36.24 -8.68 7.42
C GLY A 357 -36.59 -8.14 6.04
N ASP A 358 -37.83 -8.38 5.64
CA ASP A 358 -38.37 -7.98 4.34
C ASP A 358 -38.67 -6.48 4.24
N GLU A 359 -38.73 -5.77 5.37
CA GLU A 359 -39.04 -4.34 5.40
C GLU A 359 -37.78 -3.47 5.35
N GLY A 360 -36.66 -3.97 5.85
CA GLY A 360 -35.43 -3.20 5.99
C GLY A 360 -35.56 -2.08 7.03
N ARG A 361 -34.75 -1.03 6.90
CA ARG A 361 -34.84 0.21 7.66
C ARG A 361 -34.96 1.37 6.67
N PRO A 362 -36.14 2.00 6.55
CA PRO A 362 -36.37 3.07 5.59
C PRO A 362 -35.27 4.14 5.65
N GLY A 363 -34.71 4.47 4.47
CA GLY A 363 -33.66 5.49 4.33
C GLY A 363 -32.23 5.05 4.67
N THR A 364 -32.00 3.82 5.15
CA THR A 364 -30.64 3.35 5.48
C THR A 364 -30.38 1.90 5.06
N ILE A 365 -31.31 0.97 5.30
CA ILE A 365 -31.10 -0.47 5.06
C ILE A 365 -32.20 -0.97 4.12
N PRO A 366 -31.85 -1.50 2.93
CA PRO A 366 -32.83 -2.05 2.01
C PRO A 366 -33.59 -3.28 2.57
N PRO A 367 -34.81 -3.55 2.09
CA PRO A 367 -35.48 -4.83 2.20
C PRO A 367 -34.56 -6.02 1.88
N LYS A 368 -34.65 -7.11 2.66
CA LYS A 368 -33.92 -8.36 2.41
C LYS A 368 -32.39 -8.23 2.36
N ALA A 369 -31.83 -7.15 2.92
CA ALA A 369 -30.39 -6.94 2.94
C ALA A 369 -29.69 -7.91 3.90
N THR A 370 -28.62 -8.55 3.42
CA THR A 370 -27.63 -9.22 4.28
C THR A 370 -26.63 -8.19 4.79
N LEU A 371 -26.37 -8.20 6.08
CA LEU A 371 -25.51 -7.23 6.75
C LEU A 371 -24.22 -7.87 7.23
N VAL A 372 -23.13 -7.12 7.19
CA VAL A 372 -21.83 -7.51 7.71
C VAL A 372 -21.46 -6.56 8.85
N PHE A 373 -21.22 -7.12 10.04
CA PHE A 373 -20.76 -6.36 11.21
C PHE A 373 -19.38 -6.82 11.64
N ASP A 374 -18.42 -5.89 11.62
CA ASP A 374 -17.15 -6.06 12.31
C ASP A 374 -17.32 -5.50 13.73
N VAL A 375 -17.13 -6.35 14.73
CA VAL A 375 -17.38 -6.03 16.15
C VAL A 375 -16.13 -6.26 16.98
N GLU A 376 -15.92 -5.42 17.99
CA GLU A 376 -14.86 -5.56 18.99
C GLU A 376 -15.44 -5.39 20.39
N MET A 377 -15.31 -6.42 21.23
CA MET A 377 -15.79 -6.39 22.61
C MET A 377 -14.89 -5.49 23.47
N LYS A 378 -15.48 -4.47 24.10
CA LYS A 378 -14.76 -3.51 24.93
C LYS A 378 -14.97 -3.75 26.43
N ASN A 379 -16.15 -4.18 26.84
CA ASN A 379 -16.44 -4.44 28.25
C ASN A 379 -17.56 -5.46 28.44
N ILE A 380 -17.50 -6.23 29.54
CA ILE A 380 -18.53 -7.17 29.96
C ILE A 380 -18.78 -6.95 31.45
N VAL A 381 -20.01 -6.60 31.81
CA VAL A 381 -20.46 -6.40 33.19
C VAL A 381 -21.54 -7.44 33.51
N ARG A 382 -21.22 -8.34 34.44
CA ARG A 382 -22.14 -9.34 34.96
C ARG A 382 -22.62 -8.93 36.35
N THR A 383 -23.91 -8.63 36.48
CA THR A 383 -24.51 -8.39 37.79
C THR A 383 -24.85 -9.73 38.40
N SER A 384 -24.04 -10.21 39.35
CA SER A 384 -24.36 -11.40 40.13
C SER A 384 -25.59 -11.12 41.00
N THR A 385 -26.74 -11.70 40.66
CA THR A 385 -27.86 -11.85 41.59
C THR A 385 -27.42 -12.82 42.69
N LYS A 386 -26.98 -12.27 43.82
CA LYS A 386 -27.01 -13.02 45.08
C LYS A 386 -28.49 -13.26 45.45
N ASN A 387 -29.03 -14.37 44.97
CA ASN A 387 -30.13 -15.03 45.68
C ASN A 387 -29.48 -15.95 46.72
N GLU A 388 -29.11 -15.38 47.86
CA GLU A 388 -28.95 -16.14 49.09
C GLU A 388 -30.32 -16.10 49.78
N LEU A 389 -31.04 -17.24 49.71
CA LEU A 389 -32.21 -17.58 50.51
C LEU A 389 -31.80 -17.88 51.95
#